data_AF-A0AAW9EA36-F1
#
_entry.id   AF-A0AAW9EA36-F1
#
_cell.length_a   1.000
_cell.length_b   1.000
_cell.length_c   1.000
_cell.angle_alpha   90.00
_cell.angle_beta   90.00
_cell.angle_gamma   90.00
#
_symmetry.space_group_name_H-M   'P 1'
#
loop_
_entity.id
_entity.type
_entity.pdbx_description
1 polymer ?
#
loop_
_entity_poly.entity_id
_entity_poly.type
_entity_poly.pdbx_seq_one_letter_code
_entity_poly.pdbx_strand_id
1 'polypeptide(L)'
;SKKAHDQFLADLASILPSNTTPLIVSDAGFKVPWYKSVEKLGWYWLSRVRGKVQYADLGAENWKPISNLHDMSSSHSKTLGYKRLTKSNPISCQILLYKSRSKGRKNQRSTRTHCHHPSPKIYSASAKEPWILATNLPVEIRTPKQLVNI
;
A
#
# COMPACT_ATOMS: atom_id res chain seq x y z
N SER A 1 -11.36 -13.95 -0.88
CA SER A 1 -12.74 -13.53 -1.17
C SER A 1 -13.22 -12.62 -0.04
N LYS A 2 -14.23 -11.76 -0.25
CA LYS A 2 -14.73 -10.84 0.79
C LYS A 2 -15.09 -11.58 2.10
N LYS A 3 -15.76 -12.72 1.99
CA LYS A 3 -16.13 -13.57 3.13
C LYS A 3 -14.91 -14.00 3.97
N ALA A 4 -13.82 -14.43 3.32
CA ALA A 4 -12.60 -14.83 4.04
C ALA A 4 -11.94 -13.65 4.78
N HIS A 5 -11.97 -12.45 4.18
CA HIS A 5 -11.46 -11.24 4.83
C HIS A 5 -12.28 -10.86 6.06
N ASP A 6 -13.60 -10.87 5.93
CA ASP A 6 -14.49 -10.51 7.04
C ASP A 6 -14.39 -11.54 8.18
N GLN A 7 -14.30 -12.83 7.85
CA GLN A 7 -14.09 -13.90 8.84
C GLN A 7 -12.77 -13.70 9.58
N PHE A 8 -11.67 -13.48 8.85
CA PHE A 8 -10.37 -13.20 9.46
C PHE A 8 -10.43 -12.02 10.44
N LEU A 9 -11.10 -10.93 10.06
CA LEU A 9 -11.23 -9.76 10.92
C LEU A 9 -12.10 -10.02 12.15
N ALA A 10 -13.16 -10.82 12.03
CA ALA A 10 -13.99 -11.24 13.15
C ALA A 10 -13.22 -12.14 14.13
N ASP A 11 -12.48 -13.12 13.61
CA ASP A 11 -11.64 -14.01 14.42
C ASP A 11 -10.56 -13.20 15.14
N LEU A 12 -9.91 -12.27 14.44
CA LEU A 12 -8.92 -11.37 15.02
C LEU A 12 -9.54 -10.49 16.12
N ALA A 13 -10.75 -9.95 15.91
CA ALA A 13 -11.42 -9.14 16.92
C ALA A 13 -11.76 -9.95 18.19
N SER A 14 -12.05 -11.24 18.05
CA SER A 14 -12.39 -12.12 19.18
C SER A 14 -11.20 -12.41 20.11
N ILE A 15 -9.97 -12.35 19.61
CA ILE A 15 -8.76 -12.63 20.38
C ILE A 15 -8.08 -11.38 20.93
N LEU A 16 -8.43 -10.21 20.39
CA LEU A 16 -7.83 -8.94 20.83
C LEU A 16 -8.51 -8.44 22.12
N PRO A 17 -7.75 -7.83 23.05
CA PRO A 17 -8.34 -7.18 24.22
C PRO A 17 -9.31 -6.06 23.82
N SER A 18 -10.38 -5.88 24.60
CA SER A 18 -11.53 -5.00 24.29
C SER A 18 -11.20 -3.52 24.03
N ASN A 19 -10.01 -3.05 24.43
CA ASN A 19 -9.56 -1.66 24.26
C ASN A 19 -8.39 -1.53 23.25
N THR A 20 -8.27 -2.47 22.31
CA THR A 20 -7.19 -2.47 21.33
C THR A 20 -7.67 -1.97 19.97
N THR A 21 -6.98 -0.96 19.43
CA THR A 21 -7.19 -0.47 18.07
C THR A 21 -5.96 -0.79 17.21
N PRO A 22 -5.91 -1.98 16.58
CA PRO A 22 -4.74 -2.40 15.82
C PRO A 22 -4.55 -1.58 14.54
N LEU A 23 -3.29 -1.52 14.10
CA LEU A 23 -2.91 -1.10 12.75
C LEU A 23 -2.64 -2.34 11.89
N ILE A 24 -3.54 -2.64 10.96
CA ILE A 24 -3.41 -3.77 10.04
C ILE A 24 -2.51 -3.38 8.86
N VAL A 25 -1.34 -4.00 8.78
CA VAL A 25 -0.40 -3.78 7.67
C VAL A 25 -0.60 -4.84 6.59
N SER A 26 -0.77 -4.40 5.34
CA SER A 26 -1.02 -5.28 4.20
C SER A 26 -0.15 -4.91 3.00
N ASP A 27 0.42 -5.91 2.31
CA ASP A 27 1.15 -5.67 1.07
C ASP A 27 0.19 -5.49 -0.13
N ALA A 28 0.74 -5.25 -1.31
CA ALA A 28 0.00 -5.08 -2.54
C ALA A 28 -0.91 -6.28 -2.84
N GLY A 29 -2.19 -6.00 -3.14
CA GLY A 29 -3.17 -7.02 -3.51
C GLY A 29 -4.52 -6.82 -2.82
N PHE A 30 -4.51 -6.22 -1.63
CA PHE A 30 -5.72 -5.82 -0.93
C PHE A 30 -6.38 -4.61 -1.63
N LYS A 31 -7.71 -4.54 -1.55
CA LYS A 31 -8.54 -3.59 -2.30
C LYS A 31 -9.49 -2.88 -1.35
N VAL A 32 -10.17 -1.84 -1.84
CA VAL A 32 -11.06 -1.00 -1.03
C VAL A 32 -12.07 -1.77 -0.15
N PRO A 33 -12.70 -2.88 -0.58
CA PRO A 33 -13.56 -3.65 0.32
C PRO A 33 -12.86 -4.11 1.61
N TRP A 34 -11.58 -4.50 1.54
CA TRP A 34 -10.78 -4.85 2.72
C TRP A 34 -10.63 -3.66 3.67
N TYR A 35 -10.22 -2.50 3.15
CA TYR A 35 -10.02 -1.29 3.96
C TYR A 35 -11.32 -0.87 4.66
N LYS A 36 -12.45 -0.93 3.94
CA LYS A 36 -13.77 -0.64 4.52
C LYS A 36 -14.17 -1.64 5.60
N SER A 37 -13.82 -2.92 5.47
CA SER A 37 -14.07 -3.90 6.54
C SER A 37 -13.22 -3.61 7.78
N VAL A 38 -11.96 -3.18 7.63
CA VAL A 38 -11.11 -2.77 8.75
C VAL A 38 -11.65 -1.50 9.43
N GLU A 39 -12.04 -0.49 8.65
CA GLU A 39 -12.61 0.77 9.18
C GLU A 39 -13.92 0.56 9.94
N LYS A 40 -14.74 -0.41 9.54
CA LYS A 40 -15.98 -0.77 10.26
C LYS A 40 -15.73 -1.27 11.67
N LEU A 41 -14.56 -1.83 11.95
CA LEU A 41 -14.15 -2.23 13.30
C LEU A 41 -13.53 -1.08 14.10
N GLY A 42 -13.46 0.13 13.52
CA GLY A 42 -12.78 1.28 14.12
C GLY A 42 -11.25 1.16 14.09
N TRP A 43 -10.71 0.24 13.30
CA TRP A 43 -9.28 -0.06 13.26
C TRP A 43 -8.54 0.76 12.20
N TYR A 44 -7.21 0.78 12.33
CA TYR A 44 -6.34 1.43 11.35
C TYR A 44 -5.80 0.42 10.35
N TRP A 45 -5.48 0.88 9.15
CA TRP A 45 -4.83 0.09 8.11
C TRP A 45 -3.69 0.86 7.46
N LEU A 46 -2.64 0.15 7.07
CA LEU A 46 -1.58 0.63 6.20
C LEU A 46 -1.44 -0.38 5.07
N SER A 47 -1.47 0.10 3.82
CA SER A 47 -1.39 -0.80 2.67
C SER A 47 -0.51 -0.27 1.55
N ARG A 48 0.22 -1.17 0.89
CA ARG A 48 0.95 -0.83 -0.33
C ARG A 48 0.02 -0.83 -1.54
N VAL A 49 -0.04 0.30 -2.24
CA VAL A 49 -0.85 0.48 -3.45
C VAL A 49 0.04 0.30 -4.68
N ARG A 50 -0.38 -0.56 -5.61
CA ARG A 50 0.32 -0.83 -6.89
C ARG A 50 -0.64 -1.12 -8.04
N GLY A 51 -0.09 -1.11 -9.25
CA GLY A 51 -0.80 -1.47 -10.48
C GLY A 51 -1.64 -0.30 -11.00
N LYS A 52 -2.77 -0.63 -11.63
CA LYS A 52 -3.66 0.33 -12.31
C LYS A 52 -4.60 1.10 -11.36
N VAL A 53 -4.19 1.29 -10.09
CA VAL A 53 -4.99 2.06 -9.13
C VAL A 53 -4.93 3.53 -9.51
N GLN A 54 -6.01 4.26 -9.24
CA GLN A 54 -6.10 5.69 -9.46
C GLN A 54 -6.32 6.42 -8.13
N TYR A 55 -5.87 7.66 -8.07
CA TYR A 55 -6.12 8.59 -6.97
C TYR A 55 -6.69 9.91 -7.48
N ALA A 56 -7.44 10.60 -6.65
CA ALA A 56 -8.00 11.92 -6.93
C ALA A 56 -7.92 12.81 -5.67
N ASP A 57 -8.05 14.11 -5.85
CA ASP A 57 -8.19 15.04 -4.72
C ASP A 57 -9.54 14.84 -4.02
N LEU A 58 -9.63 15.24 -2.75
CA LEU A 58 -10.90 15.19 -2.01
C LEU A 58 -11.93 16.07 -2.71
N GLY A 59 -13.12 15.51 -2.97
CA GLY A 59 -14.21 16.23 -3.65
C GLY A 59 -14.01 16.49 -5.14
N ALA A 60 -12.87 16.11 -5.73
CA ALA A 60 -12.59 16.30 -7.15
C ALA A 60 -12.75 15.01 -7.95
N GLU A 61 -13.04 15.16 -9.25
CA GLU A 61 -13.12 14.05 -10.22
C GLU A 61 -11.86 13.95 -11.11
N ASN A 62 -10.72 14.42 -10.60
CA ASN A 62 -9.45 14.49 -11.31
C ASN A 62 -8.59 13.22 -11.16
N TRP A 63 -9.19 12.06 -11.45
CA TRP A 63 -8.55 10.75 -11.29
C TRP A 63 -7.27 10.61 -12.12
N LYS A 64 -6.15 10.35 -11.44
CA LYS A 64 -4.83 10.12 -12.02
C LYS A 64 -4.31 8.73 -11.62
N PRO A 65 -3.57 8.02 -12.48
CA PRO A 65 -2.98 6.74 -12.10
C PRO A 65 -1.90 6.93 -11.04
N ILE A 66 -1.79 5.99 -10.10
CA ILE A 66 -0.78 6.05 -9.03
C ILE A 66 0.66 6.00 -9.58
N SER A 67 0.85 5.48 -10.79
CA SER A 67 2.16 5.49 -11.48
C SER A 67 2.73 6.90 -11.65
N ASN A 68 1.88 7.93 -11.75
CA ASN A 68 2.33 9.32 -11.83
C ASN A 68 3.06 9.78 -10.55
N LEU A 69 2.87 9.08 -9.43
CA LEU A 69 3.54 9.37 -8.17
C LEU A 69 4.93 8.73 -8.09
N HIS A 70 5.31 7.88 -9.07
CA HIS A 70 6.60 7.20 -9.04
C HIS A 70 7.77 8.17 -9.14
N ASP A 71 7.68 9.16 -10.03
CA ASP A 71 8.73 10.15 -10.24
C ASP A 71 8.83 11.14 -9.08
N MET A 72 7.72 11.36 -8.37
CA MET A 72 7.71 12.15 -7.15
C MET A 72 8.35 11.41 -5.98
N SER A 73 8.52 10.09 -6.02
CA SER A 73 8.97 9.29 -4.89
C SER A 73 10.50 9.35 -4.72
N SER A 74 10.96 9.63 -3.50
CA SER A 74 12.39 9.72 -3.17
C SER A 74 12.74 8.88 -1.93
N SER A 75 14.03 8.82 -1.57
CA SER A 75 14.47 8.15 -0.34
C SER A 75 14.01 8.85 0.94
N HIS A 76 13.45 10.07 0.82
CA HIS A 76 12.79 10.75 1.92
C HIS A 76 11.29 10.47 1.85
N SER A 77 10.76 9.83 2.89
CA SER A 77 9.33 9.57 3.02
C SER A 77 8.56 10.89 3.06
N LYS A 78 7.52 11.04 2.25
CA LYS A 78 6.65 12.21 2.26
C LYS A 78 5.18 11.83 2.14
N THR A 79 4.30 12.70 2.64
CA THR A 79 2.85 12.56 2.48
C THR A 79 2.35 13.48 1.36
N LEU A 80 1.38 12.99 0.60
CA LEU A 80 0.56 13.77 -0.34
C LEU A 80 -0.70 14.33 0.33
N GLY A 81 -0.88 14.06 1.63
CA GLY A 81 -2.10 14.36 2.36
C GLY A 81 -3.23 13.39 2.03
N TYR A 82 -4.43 13.77 2.44
CA TYR A 82 -5.64 13.00 2.18
C TYR A 82 -6.06 13.10 0.71
N LYS A 83 -6.34 11.95 0.12
CA LYS A 83 -6.79 11.75 -1.26
C LYS A 83 -7.86 10.66 -1.31
N ARG A 84 -8.54 10.54 -2.44
CA ARG A 84 -9.46 9.43 -2.72
C ARG A 84 -8.71 8.36 -3.53
N LEU A 85 -8.86 7.10 -3.17
CA LEU A 85 -8.35 5.96 -3.94
C LEU A 85 -9.48 5.23 -4.66
N THR A 86 -9.19 4.80 -5.90
CA THR A 86 -10.05 4.01 -6.79
C THR A 86 -11.35 4.71 -7.21
N LYS A 87 -11.57 4.86 -8.52
CA LYS A 87 -12.75 5.53 -9.06
C LYS A 87 -14.07 4.79 -8.80
N SER A 88 -14.09 3.47 -8.96
CA SER A 88 -15.32 2.66 -8.89
C SER A 88 -15.84 2.45 -7.46
N ASN A 89 -14.93 2.39 -6.49
CA ASN A 89 -15.28 2.27 -5.07
C ASN A 89 -14.35 3.18 -4.28
N PRO A 90 -14.65 4.49 -4.22
CA PRO A 90 -13.76 5.45 -3.58
C PRO A 90 -13.61 5.21 -2.08
N ILE A 91 -12.40 5.48 -1.59
CA ILE A 91 -12.08 5.57 -0.15
C ILE A 91 -11.13 6.75 0.08
N SER A 92 -11.40 7.54 1.12
CA SER A 92 -10.55 8.66 1.53
C SER A 92 -9.46 8.15 2.46
N CYS A 93 -8.21 8.45 2.14
CA CYS A 93 -7.05 8.01 2.92
C CYS A 93 -5.86 8.92 2.67
N GLN A 94 -4.87 8.87 3.55
CA GLN A 94 -3.59 9.52 3.31
C GLN A 94 -2.75 8.69 2.34
N ILE A 95 -2.06 9.37 1.42
CA ILE A 95 -1.10 8.73 0.53
C ILE A 95 0.32 9.13 0.94
N LEU A 96 1.20 8.14 1.10
CA LEU A 96 2.61 8.32 1.41
C LEU A 96 3.48 7.78 0.28
N LEU A 97 4.58 8.46 0.02
CA LEU A 97 5.54 8.12 -1.01
C LEU A 97 6.91 7.82 -0.41
N TYR A 98 7.51 6.73 -0.85
CA TYR A 98 8.87 6.36 -0.49
C TYR A 98 9.54 5.56 -1.59
N LYS A 99 10.82 5.79 -1.84
CA LYS A 99 11.64 4.99 -2.77
C LYS A 99 12.98 4.66 -2.12
N SER A 100 13.18 3.40 -1.75
CA SER A 100 14.46 2.96 -1.20
C SER A 100 15.60 3.20 -2.20
N ARG A 101 16.79 3.56 -1.69
CA ARG A 101 17.99 3.63 -2.52
C ARG A 101 18.28 2.27 -3.16
N SER A 102 18.82 2.30 -4.38
CA SER A 102 19.22 1.08 -5.08
C SER A 102 20.27 0.33 -4.26
N LYS A 103 20.03 -0.95 -3.99
CA LYS A 103 20.99 -1.83 -3.28
C LYS A 103 21.98 -2.54 -4.22
N GLY A 104 22.03 -2.16 -5.50
CA GLY A 104 22.96 -2.75 -6.47
C GLY A 104 22.76 -4.25 -6.75
N ARG A 105 21.60 -4.82 -6.39
CA ARG A 105 21.32 -6.25 -6.55
C ARG A 105 21.43 -6.68 -8.01
N LYS A 106 22.21 -7.74 -8.25
CA LYS A 106 22.36 -8.40 -9.55
C LYS A 106 21.63 -9.74 -9.54
N ASN A 107 21.08 -10.12 -10.68
CA ASN A 107 20.51 -11.45 -10.84
C ASN A 107 21.65 -12.49 -10.80
N GLN A 108 21.56 -13.46 -9.89
CA GLN A 108 22.55 -14.54 -9.74
C GLN A 108 22.12 -15.86 -10.40
N ARG A 109 21.05 -15.87 -11.23
CA ARG A 109 20.69 -17.09 -11.97
C ARG A 109 21.84 -17.51 -12.89
N SER A 110 22.14 -18.81 -12.83
CA SER A 110 23.08 -19.45 -13.76
C SER A 110 22.61 -19.25 -15.21
N THR A 111 23.57 -18.97 -16.10
CA THR A 111 23.35 -18.91 -17.55
C THR A 111 23.02 -20.28 -18.15
N ARG A 112 23.20 -21.38 -17.41
CA ARG A 112 22.89 -22.75 -17.86
C ARG A 112 21.43 -23.17 -17.67
N THR A 113 20.60 -22.39 -16.97
CA THR A 113 19.21 -22.77 -16.66
C THR A 113 18.24 -21.63 -17.00
N HIS A 114 17.49 -21.79 -18.11
CA HIS A 114 16.38 -20.92 -18.54
C HIS A 114 16.59 -19.42 -18.21
N CYS A 115 17.77 -18.90 -18.52
CA CYS A 115 18.19 -17.52 -18.22
C CYS A 115 17.43 -16.47 -19.05
N HIS A 116 16.71 -16.90 -20.09
CA HIS A 116 15.88 -16.06 -20.95
C HIS A 116 14.43 -15.92 -20.47
N HIS A 117 14.03 -16.57 -19.38
CA HIS A 117 12.68 -16.38 -18.84
C HIS A 117 12.46 -14.91 -18.47
N PRO A 118 11.30 -14.28 -18.76
CA PRO A 118 11.08 -12.84 -18.54
C PRO A 118 10.95 -12.47 -17.06
N SER A 119 10.66 -13.44 -16.19
CA SER A 119 10.42 -13.21 -14.76
C SER A 119 11.50 -12.44 -14.01
N PRO A 120 12.83 -12.63 -14.24
CA PRO A 120 13.84 -11.85 -13.53
C PRO A 120 13.78 -10.36 -13.85
N LYS A 121 13.43 -9.99 -15.10
CA LYS A 121 13.22 -8.59 -15.48
C LYS A 121 12.02 -8.01 -14.74
N ILE A 122 10.91 -8.75 -14.70
CA ILE A 122 9.68 -8.35 -14.00
C ILE A 122 9.93 -8.19 -12.49
N TYR A 123 10.58 -9.17 -11.85
CA TYR A 123 10.89 -9.10 -10.43
C TYR A 123 11.87 -7.97 -10.10
N SER A 124 12.89 -7.75 -10.93
CA SER A 124 13.82 -6.64 -10.77
C SER A 124 13.11 -5.29 -10.87
N ALA A 125 12.24 -5.10 -11.87
CA ALA A 125 11.46 -3.87 -12.01
C ALA A 125 10.54 -3.65 -10.80
N SER A 126 9.80 -4.69 -10.42
CA SER A 126 8.88 -4.70 -9.28
C SER A 126 9.57 -4.37 -7.94
N ALA A 127 10.81 -4.83 -7.75
CA ALA A 127 11.61 -4.56 -6.56
C ALA A 127 12.19 -3.13 -6.52
N LYS A 128 12.30 -2.46 -7.67
CA LYS A 128 12.81 -1.08 -7.80
C LYS A 128 11.69 -0.04 -7.79
N GLU A 129 10.44 -0.47 -7.88
CA GLU A 129 9.30 0.41 -7.81
C GLU A 129 9.19 1.10 -6.44
N PRO A 130 8.84 2.40 -6.42
CA PRO A 130 8.59 3.09 -5.18
C PRO A 130 7.39 2.48 -4.44
N TRP A 131 7.40 2.65 -3.13
CA TRP A 131 6.29 2.34 -2.25
C TRP A 131 5.36 3.54 -2.23
N ILE A 132 4.17 3.33 -2.79
CA ILE A 132 3.00 4.17 -2.56
C ILE A 132 2.23 3.47 -1.47
N LEU A 133 2.16 4.10 -0.30
CA LEU A 133 1.41 3.58 0.84
C LEU A 133 0.13 4.38 0.99
N ALA A 134 -0.93 3.71 1.44
CA ALA A 134 -2.19 4.33 1.78
C ALA A 134 -2.59 3.94 3.20
N THR A 135 -3.20 4.87 3.93
CA THR A 135 -3.60 4.64 5.32
C THR A 135 -4.75 5.55 5.76
N ASN A 136 -5.60 5.06 6.65
CA ASN A 136 -6.55 5.89 7.40
C ASN A 136 -5.96 6.41 8.73
N LEU A 137 -4.70 6.10 9.04
CA LEU A 137 -4.05 6.56 10.26
C LEU A 137 -3.81 8.08 10.19
N PRO A 138 -4.21 8.85 11.23
CA PRO A 138 -3.92 10.28 11.30
C PRO A 138 -2.41 10.58 11.33
N VAL A 139 -2.00 11.72 10.75
CA VAL A 139 -0.56 12.11 10.66
C VAL A 139 0.02 12.32 12.06
N GLU A 140 -0.83 12.74 12.99
CA GLU A 140 -0.52 13.06 14.37
C GLU A 140 -0.07 11.83 15.16
N ILE A 141 -0.53 10.63 14.77
CA ILE A 141 -0.19 9.38 15.46
C ILE A 141 1.17 8.84 15.00
N ARG A 142 1.44 8.84 13.69
CA ARG A 142 2.73 8.40 13.14
C ARG A 142 3.17 9.25 11.96
N THR A 143 4.44 9.59 11.98
CA THR A 143 5.10 10.28 10.88
C THR A 143 5.25 9.36 9.66
N PRO A 144 5.35 9.92 8.44
CA PRO A 144 5.67 9.17 7.23
C PRO A 144 6.91 8.29 7.35
N LYS A 145 7.93 8.77 8.07
CA LYS A 145 9.17 8.03 8.29
C LYS A 145 8.94 6.79 9.16
N GLN A 146 8.11 6.89 10.19
CA GLN A 146 7.77 5.74 11.04
C GLN A 146 6.96 4.71 10.26
N LEU A 147 5.97 5.15 9.46
CA LEU A 147 5.12 4.25 8.66
C LEU A 147 5.89 3.43 7.62
N VAL A 148 6.95 4.00 7.04
CA VAL A 148 7.83 3.29 6.10
C VAL A 148 8.71 2.24 6.79
N ASN A 149 8.92 2.33 8.11
CA ASN A 149 9.81 1.46 8.88
C ASN A 149 9.07 0.52 9.85
N ILE A 150 7.76 0.32 9.67
CA ILE A 150 7.01 -0.74 10.35
C ILE A 150 7.39 -2.08 9.74
#